data_AF-A0A925RUR2-F1
#
_entry.id   AF-A0A925RUR2-F1
#
_cell.length_a   1.000
_cell.length_b   1.000
_cell.length_c   1.000
_cell.angle_alpha   90.00
_cell.angle_beta   90.00
_cell.angle_gamma   90.00
#
_symmetry.space_group_name_H-M   'P 1'
#
loop_
_entity.id
_entity.type
_entity.pdbx_description
1 polymer ?
#
loop_
_entity_poly.entity_id
_entity_poly.type
_entity_poly.pdbx_seq_one_letter_code
_entity_poly.pdbx_strand_id
1 'polypeptide(L)'
;MKKMIITIILFVLIVLGILLYRNLSNNKYASMAEAGNTAVLVQGFLDEMIPHHQDAVDSSLKVMNDLDITNGQVRIFAANVVDNQSFEISRMENIYRELLLKEYVPTVMVDAHGTMSTDSALKGDALAKSYTKEMIKHHKSAIDAAEDYVKIIDKIKKATSHSENGLTVTNSHPAIDATYELAKQIIDTQTKEIEIMKGWEF
;
A
#
# COMPACT_ATOMS: atom_id res chain seq x y z
N MET A 1 -14.61 -14.80 44.06
CA MET A 1 -13.97 -15.83 43.20
C MET A 1 -14.59 -15.95 41.81
N LYS A 2 -15.91 -16.22 41.68
CA LYS A 2 -16.56 -16.36 40.35
C LYS A 2 -16.38 -15.16 39.40
N LYS A 3 -16.50 -13.92 39.90
CA LYS A 3 -16.29 -12.70 39.10
C LYS A 3 -14.85 -12.57 38.56
N MET A 4 -13.86 -12.95 39.37
CA MET A 4 -12.44 -12.90 39.01
C MET A 4 -12.09 -13.94 37.92
N ILE A 5 -12.70 -15.12 37.98
CA ILE A 5 -12.56 -16.18 36.96
C ILE A 5 -13.16 -15.72 35.63
N ILE A 6 -14.34 -15.08 35.65
CA ILE A 6 -14.99 -14.55 34.45
C ILE A 6 -14.12 -13.49 33.77
N THR A 7 -13.52 -12.57 34.54
CA THR A 7 -12.65 -11.53 34.00
C THR A 7 -11.39 -12.10 33.33
N ILE A 8 -10.76 -13.12 33.93
CA ILE A 8 -9.56 -13.76 33.36
C ILE A 8 -9.91 -14.49 32.05
N ILE A 9 -11.04 -15.20 32.01
CA ILE A 9 -11.49 -15.90 30.79
C ILE A 9 -11.75 -14.90 29.66
N LEU A 10 -12.41 -13.77 29.95
CA LEU A 10 -12.65 -12.71 28.96
C LEU A 10 -11.35 -12.14 28.41
N PHE A 11 -10.37 -11.88 29.28
CA PHE A 11 -9.06 -11.37 28.85
C PHE A 11 -8.31 -12.38 27.96
N VAL A 12 -8.32 -13.67 28.32
CA VAL A 12 -7.69 -14.74 27.51
C VAL A 12 -8.36 -14.87 26.15
N LEU A 13 -9.69 -14.79 26.08
CA LEU A 13 -10.43 -14.85 24.82
C LEU A 13 -10.15 -13.64 23.92
N ILE A 14 -10.00 -12.45 24.50
CA ILE A 14 -9.62 -11.24 23.75
C ILE A 14 -8.19 -11.38 23.21
N VAL A 15 -7.23 -11.84 24.02
CA VAL A 15 -5.84 -12.05 23.58
C VAL A 15 -5.76 -13.14 22.50
N LEU A 16 -6.48 -14.26 22.67
CA LEU A 16 -6.58 -15.31 21.66
C LEU A 16 -7.25 -14.80 20.39
N GLY A 17 -8.29 -13.97 20.50
CA GLY A 17 -8.94 -13.32 19.37
C GLY A 17 -8.00 -12.41 18.61
N ILE A 18 -7.18 -11.62 19.31
CA ILE A 18 -6.14 -10.76 18.71
C ILE A 18 -5.05 -11.59 18.03
N LEU A 19 -4.61 -12.69 18.66
CA LEU A 19 -3.59 -13.58 18.09
C LEU A 19 -4.12 -14.32 16.86
N LEU A 20 -5.36 -14.82 16.91
CA LEU A 20 -6.05 -15.46 15.77
C LEU A 20 -6.28 -14.45 14.64
N TYR A 21 -6.74 -13.24 14.95
CA TYR A 21 -6.90 -12.17 13.97
C TYR A 21 -5.57 -11.80 13.29
N ARG A 22 -4.47 -11.68 14.06
CA ARG A 22 -3.12 -11.44 13.50
C ARG A 22 -2.60 -12.61 12.67
N ASN A 23 -3.00 -13.85 12.96
CA ASN A 23 -2.61 -15.00 12.17
C ASN A 23 -3.45 -15.15 10.89
N LEU A 24 -4.74 -14.78 10.95
CA LEU A 24 -5.69 -14.87 9.83
C LEU A 24 -5.60 -13.68 8.86
N SER A 25 -5.28 -12.47 9.33
CA SER A 25 -5.17 -11.25 8.49
C SER A 25 -3.89 -11.17 7.65
N ASN A 26 -2.90 -12.05 7.88
CA ASN A 26 -1.52 -11.88 7.40
C ASN A 26 -1.16 -12.57 6.06
N ASN A 27 -2.10 -13.10 5.27
CA ASN A 27 -1.72 -14.18 4.34
C ASN A 27 -2.23 -14.12 2.89
N LYS A 28 -2.62 -12.96 2.33
CA LYS A 28 -2.92 -12.90 0.87
C LYS A 28 -1.67 -13.29 0.06
N TYR A 29 -0.58 -12.54 0.21
CA TYR A 29 0.68 -12.83 -0.46
C TYR A 29 1.35 -14.12 0.04
N ALA A 30 1.21 -14.49 1.31
CA ALA A 30 1.83 -15.73 1.80
C ALA A 30 1.19 -16.98 1.17
N SER A 31 -0.14 -16.99 1.01
CA SER A 31 -0.85 -18.09 0.31
C SER A 31 -0.41 -18.22 -1.15
N MET A 32 -0.14 -17.08 -1.81
CA MET A 32 0.38 -17.03 -3.18
C MET A 32 1.85 -17.49 -3.25
N ALA A 33 2.64 -17.29 -2.19
CA ALA A 33 4.03 -17.71 -2.12
C ALA A 33 4.16 -19.24 -1.93
N GLU A 34 3.26 -19.86 -1.18
CA GLU A 34 3.20 -21.33 -1.02
C GLU A 34 2.94 -22.05 -2.35
N ALA A 35 2.27 -21.40 -3.30
CA ALA A 35 2.08 -21.94 -4.66
C ALA A 35 3.37 -21.97 -5.50
N GLY A 36 4.50 -21.46 -4.98
CA GLY A 36 5.82 -21.55 -5.60
C GLY A 36 6.02 -20.67 -6.84
N ASN A 37 5.04 -19.84 -7.21
CA ASN A 37 5.09 -19.00 -8.39
C ASN A 37 5.27 -17.52 -8.00
N THR A 38 6.51 -17.05 -7.98
CA THR A 38 6.87 -15.66 -7.68
C THR A 38 6.23 -14.66 -8.65
N ALA A 39 5.95 -15.03 -9.89
CA ALA A 39 5.24 -14.16 -10.84
C ALA A 39 3.80 -13.87 -10.38
N VAL A 40 3.15 -14.82 -9.70
CA VAL A 40 1.81 -14.62 -9.13
C VAL A 40 1.86 -13.59 -8.00
N LEU A 41 2.90 -13.60 -7.17
CA LEU A 41 3.11 -12.58 -6.12
C LEU A 41 3.29 -11.18 -6.69
N VAL A 42 4.19 -11.05 -7.67
CA VAL A 42 4.43 -9.78 -8.38
C VAL A 42 3.11 -9.28 -8.96
N GLN A 43 2.42 -10.14 -9.72
CA GLN A 43 1.16 -9.77 -10.35
C GLN A 43 0.12 -9.30 -9.31
N GLY A 44 -0.05 -10.04 -8.22
CA GLY A 44 -1.01 -9.68 -7.17
C GLY A 44 -0.72 -8.35 -6.50
N PHE A 45 0.55 -7.99 -6.32
CA PHE A 45 0.94 -6.70 -5.77
C PHE A 45 0.63 -5.56 -6.74
N LEU A 46 0.96 -5.74 -8.03
CA LEU A 46 0.66 -4.75 -9.06
C LEU A 46 -0.85 -4.57 -9.29
N ASP A 47 -1.61 -5.67 -9.30
CA ASP A 47 -3.08 -5.66 -9.44
C ASP A 47 -3.78 -4.92 -8.30
N GLU A 48 -3.18 -4.90 -7.12
CA GLU A 48 -3.68 -4.14 -5.97
C GLU A 48 -3.21 -2.68 -6.01
N MET A 49 -1.94 -2.44 -6.35
CA MET A 49 -1.32 -1.14 -6.12
C MET A 49 -1.55 -0.15 -7.27
N ILE A 50 -1.74 -0.60 -8.51
CA ILE A 50 -2.12 0.26 -9.64
C ILE A 50 -3.45 0.98 -9.39
N PRO A 51 -4.58 0.29 -9.16
CA PRO A 51 -5.86 0.97 -8.92
C PRO A 51 -5.84 1.79 -7.62
N HIS A 52 -5.14 1.32 -6.58
CA HIS A 52 -4.96 2.10 -5.35
C HIS A 52 -4.25 3.43 -5.63
N HIS A 53 -3.20 3.44 -6.44
CA HIS A 53 -2.54 4.71 -6.82
C HIS A 53 -3.45 5.59 -7.70
N GLN A 54 -4.24 4.99 -8.58
CA GLN A 54 -5.17 5.75 -9.43
C GLN A 54 -6.22 6.50 -8.60
N ASP A 55 -6.75 5.91 -7.53
CA ASP A 55 -7.70 6.57 -6.62
C ASP A 55 -7.10 7.83 -5.95
N ALA A 56 -5.81 7.78 -5.61
CA ALA A 56 -5.09 8.93 -5.07
C ALA A 56 -4.85 10.00 -6.13
N VAL A 57 -4.47 9.61 -7.35
CA VAL A 57 -4.30 10.54 -8.49
C VAL A 57 -5.61 11.29 -8.77
N ASP A 58 -6.72 10.56 -8.91
CA ASP A 58 -8.03 11.15 -9.24
C ASP A 58 -8.51 12.12 -8.16
N SER A 59 -8.35 11.75 -6.89
CA SER A 59 -8.70 12.62 -5.76
C SER A 59 -7.81 13.87 -5.71
N SER A 60 -6.52 13.70 -5.98
CA SER A 60 -5.54 14.79 -5.96
C SER A 60 -5.76 15.77 -7.12
N LEU A 61 -6.16 15.29 -8.30
CA LEU A 61 -6.56 16.13 -9.42
C LEU A 61 -7.74 17.05 -9.06
N LYS A 62 -8.74 16.55 -8.32
CA LYS A 62 -9.84 17.39 -7.83
C LYS A 62 -9.32 18.51 -6.90
N VAL A 63 -8.46 18.15 -5.95
CA VAL A 63 -7.96 19.08 -4.93
C VAL A 63 -7.02 20.13 -5.50
N MET A 64 -6.06 19.75 -6.34
CA MET A 64 -5.10 20.71 -6.91
C MET A 64 -5.80 21.76 -7.79
N ASN A 65 -6.95 21.42 -8.38
CA ASN A 65 -7.73 22.30 -9.25
C ASN A 65 -8.81 23.12 -8.53
N ASP A 66 -9.09 22.86 -7.25
CA ASP A 66 -10.06 23.64 -6.47
C ASP A 66 -9.41 24.95 -5.97
N LEU A 67 -9.74 26.06 -6.61
CA LEU A 67 -9.21 27.40 -6.29
C LEU A 67 -9.82 28.01 -5.02
N ASP A 68 -10.89 27.42 -4.47
CA ASP A 68 -11.52 27.89 -3.23
C ASP A 68 -10.78 27.39 -1.98
N ILE A 69 -9.76 26.52 -2.14
CA ILE A 69 -8.88 26.07 -1.07
C ILE A 69 -7.89 27.19 -0.73
N THR A 70 -8.00 27.73 0.48
CA THR A 70 -7.17 28.85 0.93
C THR A 70 -5.78 28.39 1.36
N ASN A 71 -5.66 27.16 1.88
CA ASN A 71 -4.38 26.55 2.19
C ASN A 71 -3.69 26.03 0.92
N GLY A 72 -2.91 26.90 0.27
CA GLY A 72 -2.18 26.57 -0.96
C GLY A 72 -1.21 25.38 -0.83
N GLN A 73 -0.74 25.05 0.39
CA GLN A 73 0.13 23.89 0.60
C GLN A 73 -0.59 22.57 0.28
N VAL A 74 -1.90 22.48 0.56
CA VAL A 74 -2.69 21.28 0.25
C VAL A 74 -2.81 21.06 -1.25
N ARG A 75 -2.98 22.15 -2.03
CA ARG A 75 -3.03 22.07 -3.50
C ARG A 75 -1.68 21.68 -4.10
N ILE A 76 -0.58 22.22 -3.57
CA ILE A 76 0.79 21.86 -4.00
C ILE A 76 1.07 20.39 -3.68
N PHE A 77 0.71 19.94 -2.49
CA PHE A 77 0.86 18.54 -2.11
C PHE A 77 0.05 17.62 -3.03
N ALA A 78 -1.21 17.95 -3.32
CA ALA A 78 -2.02 17.18 -4.26
C ALA A 78 -1.38 17.10 -5.66
N ALA A 79 -0.81 18.19 -6.17
CA ALA A 79 -0.08 18.16 -7.42
C ALA A 79 1.15 17.21 -7.38
N ASN A 80 1.88 17.19 -6.26
CA ASN A 80 3.01 16.26 -6.08
C ASN A 80 2.55 14.80 -6.02
N VAL A 81 1.42 14.51 -5.36
CA VAL A 81 0.84 13.15 -5.35
C VAL A 81 0.46 12.71 -6.76
N VAL A 82 -0.15 13.59 -7.58
CA VAL A 82 -0.45 13.29 -8.98
C VAL A 82 0.82 12.90 -9.74
N ASP A 83 1.89 13.70 -9.63
CA ASP A 83 3.15 13.45 -10.35
C ASP A 83 3.80 12.13 -9.91
N ASN A 84 4.02 11.97 -8.60
CA ASN A 84 4.68 10.79 -8.04
C ASN A 84 3.90 9.50 -8.34
N GLN A 85 2.59 9.48 -8.06
CA GLN A 85 1.83 8.24 -8.19
C GLN A 85 1.49 7.89 -9.64
N SER A 86 1.37 8.87 -10.54
CA SER A 86 1.27 8.59 -11.98
C SER A 86 2.56 7.97 -12.53
N PHE A 87 3.71 8.42 -12.04
CA PHE A 87 5.00 7.83 -12.39
C PHE A 87 5.13 6.40 -11.85
N GLU A 88 4.71 6.14 -10.61
CA GLU A 88 4.70 4.80 -10.02
C GLU A 88 3.76 3.84 -10.76
N ILE A 89 2.56 4.29 -11.17
CA ILE A 89 1.66 3.53 -12.05
C ILE A 89 2.38 3.14 -13.35
N SER A 90 3.03 4.10 -14.01
CA SER A 90 3.76 3.84 -15.26
C SER A 90 4.88 2.81 -15.06
N ARG A 91 5.57 2.83 -13.92
CA ARG A 91 6.59 1.83 -13.57
C ARG A 91 5.97 0.45 -13.35
N MET A 92 4.84 0.37 -12.65
CA MET A 92 4.11 -0.88 -12.42
C MET A 92 3.63 -1.50 -13.73
N GLU A 93 3.08 -0.71 -14.64
CA GLU A 93 2.68 -1.17 -15.97
C GLU A 93 3.87 -1.63 -16.83
N ASN A 94 5.04 -0.97 -16.70
CA ASN A 94 6.25 -1.43 -17.36
C ASN A 94 6.73 -2.79 -16.82
N ILE A 95 6.64 -3.02 -15.50
CA ILE A 95 6.93 -4.34 -14.92
C ILE A 95 6.00 -5.40 -15.50
N TYR A 96 4.71 -5.09 -15.67
CA TYR A 96 3.75 -5.94 -16.37
C TYR A 96 4.23 -6.34 -17.75
N ARG A 97 4.50 -5.33 -18.60
CA ARG A 97 4.85 -5.54 -20.01
C ARG A 97 6.18 -6.25 -20.18
N GLU A 98 7.21 -5.80 -19.47
CA GLU A 98 8.59 -6.21 -19.73
C GLU A 98 8.99 -7.45 -18.92
N LEU A 99 8.47 -7.59 -17.70
CA LEU A 99 8.95 -8.61 -16.76
C LEU A 99 7.91 -9.70 -16.48
N LEU A 100 6.63 -9.43 -16.67
CA LEU A 100 5.58 -10.46 -16.65
C LEU A 100 5.13 -10.90 -18.04
N LEU A 101 5.57 -10.19 -19.09
CA LEU A 101 5.19 -10.42 -20.49
C LEU A 101 3.66 -10.40 -20.68
N LYS A 102 2.98 -9.48 -19.97
CA LYS A 102 1.53 -9.28 -19.99
C LYS A 102 1.22 -7.79 -20.07
N GLU A 103 0.13 -7.44 -20.74
CA GLU A 103 -0.43 -6.10 -20.60
C GLU A 103 -1.23 -6.01 -19.30
N TYR A 104 -1.11 -4.89 -18.61
CA TYR A 104 -2.04 -4.57 -17.53
C TYR A 104 -3.43 -4.35 -18.14
N VAL A 105 -4.41 -5.07 -17.63
CA VAL A 105 -5.81 -4.86 -17.97
C VAL A 105 -6.49 -4.46 -16.66
N PRO A 106 -7.02 -3.23 -16.56
CA PRO A 106 -7.81 -2.82 -15.40
C PRO A 106 -8.91 -3.84 -15.16
N THR A 107 -8.76 -4.63 -14.11
CA THR A 107 -9.81 -5.55 -13.69
C THR A 107 -10.92 -4.72 -13.10
N VAL A 108 -12.15 -4.91 -13.60
CA VAL A 108 -13.36 -4.32 -13.03
C VAL A 108 -13.67 -5.03 -11.72
N MET A 109 -12.79 -4.89 -10.71
CA MET A 109 -13.11 -5.26 -9.34
C MET A 109 -13.95 -4.13 -8.78
N VAL A 110 -15.26 -4.27 -9.00
CA VAL A 110 -16.28 -3.49 -8.34
C VAL A 110 -16.19 -3.82 -6.86
N ASP A 111 -15.82 -2.81 -6.09
CA ASP A 111 -15.91 -2.70 -4.64
C ASP A 111 -14.80 -3.30 -3.75
N ALA A 112 -14.40 -2.41 -2.84
CA ALA A 112 -14.02 -2.66 -1.45
C ALA A 112 -12.58 -3.09 -1.17
N HIS A 113 -11.63 -2.16 -1.32
CA HIS A 113 -10.69 -1.74 -0.25
C HIS A 113 -9.77 -0.65 -0.82
N GLY A 114 -10.10 0.62 -0.64
CA GLY A 114 -9.14 1.69 -0.94
C GLY A 114 -9.72 3.02 -1.39
N THR A 115 -10.90 3.08 -1.99
CA THR A 115 -11.40 4.33 -2.58
C THR A 115 -11.37 5.49 -1.58
N MET A 116 -10.65 6.54 -1.97
CA MET A 116 -10.62 7.82 -1.26
C MET A 116 -12.04 8.34 -1.11
N SER A 117 -12.62 8.18 0.08
CA SER A 117 -14.00 8.57 0.37
C SER A 117 -14.10 10.06 0.65
N THR A 118 -13.86 10.88 -0.37
CA THR A 118 -14.14 12.32 -0.30
C THR A 118 -15.56 12.57 -0.82
N ASP A 119 -16.35 13.31 -0.05
CA ASP A 119 -17.68 13.71 -0.51
C ASP A 119 -17.51 14.61 -1.75
N SER A 120 -18.08 14.13 -2.87
CA SER A 120 -18.00 14.79 -4.17
C SER A 120 -18.51 16.24 -4.14
N ALA A 121 -19.40 16.59 -3.21
CA ALA A 121 -19.95 17.92 -3.03
C ALA A 121 -19.03 18.90 -2.27
N LEU A 122 -18.01 18.40 -1.54
CA LEU A 122 -17.10 19.26 -0.80
C LEU A 122 -16.23 20.10 -1.75
N LYS A 123 -15.99 21.35 -1.33
CA LYS A 123 -15.11 22.34 -1.96
C LYS A 123 -14.32 23.14 -0.93
N GLY A 124 -13.32 23.87 -1.39
CA GLY A 124 -12.51 24.77 -0.57
C GLY A 124 -11.91 24.07 0.65
N ASP A 125 -11.75 24.79 1.76
CA ASP A 125 -11.04 24.26 2.94
C ASP A 125 -11.71 23.02 3.56
N ALA A 126 -13.03 22.84 3.38
CA ALA A 126 -13.71 21.63 3.79
C ALA A 126 -13.26 20.40 2.96
N LEU A 127 -13.08 20.57 1.66
CA LEU A 127 -12.49 19.55 0.79
C LEU A 127 -11.03 19.28 1.18
N ALA A 128 -10.23 20.33 1.42
CA ALA A 128 -8.83 20.20 1.82
C ALA A 128 -8.67 19.38 3.12
N LYS A 129 -9.51 19.65 4.12
CA LYS A 129 -9.53 18.92 5.39
C LYS A 129 -9.92 17.45 5.21
N SER A 130 -10.98 17.20 4.42
CA SER A 130 -11.42 15.83 4.13
C SER A 130 -10.37 15.05 3.36
N TYR A 131 -9.80 15.64 2.31
CA TYR A 131 -8.76 15.04 1.49
C TYR A 131 -7.55 14.64 2.34
N THR A 132 -7.04 15.55 3.18
CA THR A 132 -5.87 15.26 4.02
C THR A 132 -6.12 14.06 4.94
N LYS A 133 -7.28 14.02 5.60
CA LYS A 133 -7.64 12.92 6.49
C LYS A 133 -7.72 11.59 5.75
N GLU A 134 -8.39 11.56 4.61
CA GLU A 134 -8.55 10.33 3.83
C GLU A 134 -7.24 9.89 3.18
N MET A 135 -6.42 10.82 2.69
CA MET A 135 -5.12 10.50 2.08
C MET A 135 -4.14 9.92 3.11
N ILE A 136 -4.16 10.39 4.37
CA ILE A 136 -3.38 9.73 5.44
C ILE A 136 -3.81 8.26 5.63
N LYS A 137 -5.12 7.98 5.63
CA LYS A 137 -5.62 6.61 5.78
C LYS A 137 -5.27 5.76 4.56
N HIS A 138 -5.41 6.33 3.38
CA HIS A 138 -5.06 5.69 2.11
C HIS A 138 -3.58 5.33 2.04
N HIS A 139 -2.69 6.26 2.38
CA HIS A 139 -1.25 6.00 2.43
C HIS A 139 -0.87 4.90 3.42
N LYS A 140 -1.51 4.85 4.60
CA LYS A 140 -1.28 3.76 5.54
C LYS A 140 -1.63 2.40 4.95
N SER A 141 -2.74 2.31 4.20
CA SER A 141 -3.14 1.07 3.53
C SER A 141 -2.11 0.62 2.50
N ALA A 142 -1.57 1.54 1.69
CA ALA A 142 -0.51 1.23 0.73
C ALA A 142 0.80 0.81 1.42
N ILE A 143 1.18 1.47 2.52
CA ILE A 143 2.35 1.12 3.32
C ILE A 143 2.19 -0.29 3.90
N ASP A 144 1.05 -0.60 4.53
CA ASP A 144 0.79 -1.92 5.12
C ASP A 144 0.92 -3.03 4.04
N ALA A 145 0.32 -2.82 2.86
CA ALA A 145 0.42 -3.76 1.74
C ALA A 145 1.86 -3.91 1.21
N ALA A 146 2.61 -2.81 1.10
CA ALA A 146 4.00 -2.82 0.68
C ALA A 146 4.92 -3.50 1.71
N GLU A 147 4.71 -3.28 3.01
CA GLU A 147 5.46 -3.94 4.09
C GLU A 147 5.23 -5.45 4.08
N ASP A 148 3.98 -5.90 3.93
CA ASP A 148 3.64 -7.32 3.82
C ASP A 148 4.30 -7.97 2.60
N TYR A 149 4.29 -7.26 1.46
CA TYR A 149 4.96 -7.71 0.25
C TYR A 149 6.48 -7.85 0.44
N VAL A 150 7.14 -6.80 0.94
CA VAL A 150 8.59 -6.77 1.23
C VAL A 150 8.97 -7.92 2.15
N LYS A 151 8.22 -8.15 3.23
CA LYS A 151 8.47 -9.23 4.19
C LYS A 151 8.42 -10.62 3.56
N ILE A 152 7.57 -10.83 2.57
CA ILE A 152 7.47 -12.11 1.86
C ILE A 152 8.62 -12.26 0.87
N ILE A 153 8.94 -11.21 0.14
CA ILE A 153 10.09 -11.23 -0.76
C ILE A 153 11.41 -11.44 0.01
N ASP A 154 11.57 -10.86 1.19
CA ASP A 154 12.73 -11.10 2.06
C ASP A 154 12.90 -12.58 2.40
N LYS A 155 11.80 -13.28 2.73
CA LYS A 155 11.81 -14.73 2.99
C LYS A 155 12.24 -15.50 1.75
N ILE A 156 11.70 -15.14 0.58
CA ILE A 156 12.04 -15.79 -0.69
C ILE A 156 13.50 -15.57 -1.02
N LYS A 157 13.98 -14.32 -1.02
CA LYS A 157 15.38 -13.97 -1.26
C LYS A 157 16.31 -14.70 -0.31
N LYS A 158 15.96 -14.81 0.98
CA LYS A 158 16.75 -15.60 1.95
C LYS A 158 16.79 -17.09 1.60
N ALA A 159 15.66 -17.67 1.18
CA ALA A 159 15.58 -19.08 0.82
C ALA A 159 16.29 -19.40 -0.52
N THR A 160 16.36 -18.43 -1.44
CA THR A 160 17.03 -18.57 -2.75
C THR A 160 18.46 -18.03 -2.76
N SER A 161 18.99 -17.64 -1.60
CA SER A 161 20.36 -17.18 -1.45
C SER A 161 21.28 -18.32 -1.04
N HIS A 162 22.46 -18.35 -1.65
CA HIS A 162 23.57 -19.20 -1.23
C HIS A 162 24.76 -18.32 -0.87
N SER A 163 25.37 -18.57 0.29
CA SER A 163 26.56 -17.85 0.74
C SER A 163 27.74 -18.81 0.82
N GLU A 164 28.80 -18.51 0.09
CA GLU A 164 30.05 -19.27 0.12
C GLU A 164 31.24 -18.29 0.08
N ASN A 165 32.25 -18.52 0.92
CA ASN A 165 33.48 -17.72 0.98
C ASN A 165 33.26 -16.19 1.11
N GLY A 166 32.21 -15.79 1.82
CA GLY A 166 31.88 -14.37 2.04
C GLY A 166 31.11 -13.71 0.89
N LEU A 167 30.86 -14.42 -0.21
CA LEU A 167 29.99 -13.98 -1.30
C LEU A 167 28.58 -14.55 -1.09
N THR A 168 27.56 -13.69 -1.15
CA THR A 168 26.16 -14.14 -1.17
C THR A 168 25.59 -13.93 -2.56
N VAL A 169 25.09 -15.00 -3.17
CA VAL A 169 24.40 -14.98 -4.46
C VAL A 169 22.94 -15.26 -4.20
N THR A 170 22.07 -14.33 -4.57
CA THR A 170 20.61 -14.50 -4.54
C THR A 170 20.12 -14.77 -5.95
N ASN A 171 19.47 -15.91 -6.16
CA ASN A 171 18.77 -16.16 -7.42
C ASN A 171 17.34 -15.62 -7.31
N SER A 172 17.07 -14.49 -7.96
CA SER A 172 15.75 -13.84 -8.01
C SER A 172 15.37 -13.49 -9.44
N HIS A 173 14.06 -13.56 -9.74
CA HIS A 173 13.53 -13.09 -11.01
C HIS A 173 13.58 -11.55 -11.05
N PRO A 174 13.95 -10.89 -12.17
CA PRO A 174 14.03 -9.42 -12.24
C PRO A 174 12.74 -8.70 -11.82
N ALA A 175 11.58 -9.29 -12.13
CA ALA A 175 10.28 -8.77 -11.67
C ALA A 175 10.19 -8.65 -10.14
N ILE A 176 10.74 -9.61 -9.40
CA ILE A 176 10.75 -9.62 -7.93
C ILE A 176 11.64 -8.51 -7.40
N ASP A 177 12.82 -8.33 -8.00
CA ASP A 177 13.74 -7.28 -7.56
C ASP A 177 13.19 -5.88 -7.87
N ALA A 178 12.57 -5.70 -9.04
CA ALA A 178 11.94 -4.45 -9.44
C ALA A 178 10.77 -4.07 -8.52
N THR A 179 9.85 -5.00 -8.22
CA THR A 179 8.72 -4.72 -7.33
C THR A 179 9.13 -4.60 -5.87
N TYR A 180 10.18 -5.30 -5.44
CA TYR A 180 10.73 -5.17 -4.09
C TYR A 180 11.25 -3.75 -3.83
N GLU A 181 12.04 -3.21 -4.76
CA GLU A 181 12.53 -1.84 -4.63
C GLU A 181 11.40 -0.81 -4.79
N LEU A 182 10.42 -1.05 -5.67
CA LEU A 182 9.23 -0.21 -5.77
C LEU A 182 8.44 -0.19 -4.44
N ALA A 183 8.18 -1.34 -3.82
CA ALA A 183 7.47 -1.42 -2.56
C ALA A 183 8.20 -0.67 -1.43
N LYS A 184 9.53 -0.78 -1.36
CA LYS A 184 10.33 0.01 -0.42
C LYS A 184 10.25 1.52 -0.66
N GLN A 185 10.20 1.94 -1.93
CA GLN A 185 10.03 3.34 -2.30
C GLN A 185 8.65 3.87 -1.92
N ILE A 186 7.59 3.06 -2.09
CA ILE A 186 6.23 3.39 -1.64
C ILE A 186 6.22 3.60 -0.12
N ILE A 187 6.83 2.69 0.65
CA ILE A 187 6.91 2.80 2.11
C ILE A 187 7.59 4.12 2.51
N ASP A 188 8.77 4.40 1.95
CA ASP A 188 9.55 5.60 2.29
C ASP A 188 8.83 6.90 1.91
N THR A 189 8.30 6.97 0.69
CA THR A 189 7.65 8.18 0.16
C THR A 189 6.35 8.46 0.90
N GLN A 190 5.45 7.47 0.99
CA GLN A 190 4.14 7.67 1.60
C GLN A 190 4.24 7.89 3.12
N THR A 191 5.28 7.35 3.78
CA THR A 191 5.57 7.69 5.18
C THR A 191 5.90 9.18 5.35
N LYS A 192 6.75 9.73 4.48
CA LYS A 192 7.11 11.15 4.51
C LYS A 192 5.90 12.03 4.20
N GLU A 193 5.08 11.65 3.23
CA GLU A 193 3.85 12.35 2.87
C GLU A 193 2.84 12.38 4.02
N ILE A 194 2.69 11.27 4.77
CA ILE A 194 1.88 11.25 5.99
C ILE A 194 2.40 12.24 7.03
N GLU A 195 3.71 12.30 7.26
CA GLU A 195 4.29 13.22 8.25
C GLU A 195 4.11 14.69 7.85
N ILE A 196 4.19 15.01 6.55
CA ILE A 196 3.83 16.34 6.02
C ILE A 196 2.37 16.66 6.34
N MET A 197 1.44 15.77 5.99
CA MET A 197 0.01 15.98 6.19
C MET A 197 -0.40 16.09 7.66
N LYS A 198 0.24 15.33 8.55
CA LYS A 198 0.02 15.44 10.02
C LYS A 198 0.50 16.77 10.59
N GLY A 199 1.44 17.44 9.92
CA GLY A 199 1.95 18.74 10.34
C GLY A 199 1.02 19.91 10.01
N TRP A 200 -0.08 19.69 9.29
CA TRP A 200 -1.04 20.74 8.94
C TRP A 200 -2.10 20.94 10.02
N GLU A 201 -2.40 22.20 10.32
CA GLU A 201 -3.50 22.59 11.20
C GLU A 201 -4.75 22.93 10.35
N PHE A 202 -5.91 22.35 10.69
CA PHE A 202 -7.21 22.55 10.03
C PHE A 202 -8.36 22.76 11.01
#